data_AF-A0A2L0N9A4-F1
#
_entry.id   AF-A0A2L0N9A4-F1
#
_cell.length_a   1.000
_cell.length_b   1.000
_cell.length_c   1.000
_cell.angle_alpha   90.00
_cell.angle_beta   90.00
_cell.angle_gamma   90.00
#
_symmetry.space_group_name_H-M   'P 1'
#
loop_
_entity.id
_entity.type
_entity.pdbx_description
1 polymer ?
#
loop_
_entity_poly.entity_id
_entity_poly.type
_entity_poly.pdbx_seq_one_letter_code
_entity_poly.pdbx_strand_id
1 'polypeptide(L)'
;MSLPRLRRATAALAALPLLALGAGQAVAAPAPAAPAPATRVSTSQVAAIEDGVARTLAASLTDSAVRERLRSATAGAGAAELAPLAAAAPGQAGRGLATATERADRAVAAAKGLGDLGPLLRVQLADPSMRAALDAGAAPLVAVAAADDHARTLRAYDTAGRARTLGTGSLPGQPVYLVDIDTGKTLAAGIALLQREFAARGLDATGLDATGPDAKGAQAPGAAQAAGGWWATKISGIEVADDEEPWFKGAAEMFSLVTGFGQDGKVRVDSVAMPYLQYDGTVYYPNQILVNWSNYKYNLADVVLMEDDGDTNYLALAQAVAAVLLTIADQGAYIPLVNAVLAALPSSWWTDDPDYVESWYTLARTSSGRLNGARGNGWMTVEPYFVQQF
;
A
#
# COMPACT_ATOMS: atom_id res chain seq x y z
N MET A 1 -59.64 -78.08 22.04
CA MET A 1 -60.83 -77.35 22.56
C MET A 1 -60.35 -76.33 23.58
N SER A 2 -60.95 -75.13 23.54
CA SER A 2 -60.83 -74.00 24.49
C SER A 2 -59.63 -73.04 24.37
N LEU A 3 -59.83 -71.97 23.59
CA LEU A 3 -59.50 -70.58 23.98
C LEU A 3 -60.44 -70.17 25.16
N PRO A 4 -60.26 -69.06 25.94
CA PRO A 4 -59.60 -67.77 25.61
C PRO A 4 -58.92 -67.02 26.79
N ARG A 5 -58.32 -65.84 26.50
CA ARG A 5 -58.68 -64.48 27.03
C ARG A 5 -57.47 -63.53 27.18
N LEU A 6 -57.54 -62.41 26.46
CA LEU A 6 -56.82 -61.15 26.72
C LEU A 6 -57.11 -60.60 28.13
N ARG A 7 -56.09 -60.05 28.82
CA ARG A 7 -56.24 -58.86 29.67
C ARG A 7 -54.96 -57.99 29.71
N ARG A 8 -55.20 -56.73 29.34
CA ARG A 8 -54.54 -55.43 29.59
C ARG A 8 -53.52 -55.34 30.74
N ALA A 9 -52.42 -54.62 30.48
CA ALA A 9 -51.67 -53.82 31.47
C ALA A 9 -50.98 -52.65 30.71
N THR A 10 -51.59 -51.46 30.70
CA THR A 10 -51.19 -50.24 31.44
C THR A 10 -49.79 -49.71 31.12
N ALA A 11 -49.77 -48.66 30.30
CA ALA A 11 -48.65 -47.78 30.07
C ALA A 11 -48.40 -46.89 31.31
N ALA A 12 -47.14 -46.79 31.76
CA ALA A 12 -46.67 -45.77 32.68
C ALA A 12 -45.71 -44.86 31.91
N LEU A 13 -46.14 -43.62 31.64
CA LEU A 13 -45.32 -42.53 31.14
C LEU A 13 -44.41 -42.05 32.29
N ALA A 14 -43.10 -42.21 32.15
CA ALA A 14 -42.12 -41.48 32.96
C ALA A 14 -41.58 -40.33 32.12
N ALA A 15 -42.00 -39.10 32.46
CA ALA A 15 -41.48 -37.87 31.87
C ALA A 15 -40.15 -37.52 32.56
N LEU A 16 -39.05 -37.59 31.82
CA LEU A 16 -37.75 -37.01 32.18
C LEU A 16 -37.64 -35.63 31.53
N PRO A 17 -37.32 -34.55 32.27
CA PRO A 17 -37.02 -33.26 31.65
C PRO A 17 -35.60 -33.29 31.07
N LEU A 18 -35.50 -33.26 29.74
CA LEU A 18 -34.27 -32.97 29.03
C LEU A 18 -33.94 -31.48 29.20
N LEU A 19 -32.90 -31.20 29.98
CA LEU A 19 -32.21 -29.91 29.99
C LEU A 19 -31.59 -29.70 28.59
N ALA A 20 -32.21 -28.82 27.80
CA ALA A 20 -31.65 -28.34 26.55
C ALA A 20 -30.48 -27.38 26.86
N LEU A 21 -29.25 -27.87 26.70
CA LEU A 21 -28.07 -27.03 26.54
C LEU A 21 -28.19 -26.34 25.18
N GLY A 22 -28.53 -25.06 25.19
CA GLY A 22 -28.48 -24.20 24.01
C GLY A 22 -27.03 -24.06 23.55
N ALA A 23 -26.66 -24.81 22.52
CA ALA A 23 -25.49 -24.49 21.72
C ALA A 23 -25.81 -23.18 20.98
N GLY A 24 -25.25 -22.07 21.45
CA GLY A 24 -25.25 -20.81 20.72
C GLY A 24 -24.50 -21.01 19.41
N GLN A 25 -25.25 -21.25 18.33
CA GLN A 25 -24.70 -21.14 16.98
C GLN A 25 -24.39 -19.67 16.76
N ALA A 26 -23.11 -19.31 16.75
CA ALA A 26 -22.66 -18.07 16.16
C ALA A 26 -23.07 -18.11 14.68
N VAL A 27 -24.11 -17.37 14.33
CA VAL A 27 -24.47 -17.14 12.93
C VAL A 27 -23.37 -16.25 12.36
N ALA A 28 -22.40 -16.86 11.68
CA ALA A 28 -21.50 -16.14 10.82
C ALA A 28 -22.37 -15.45 9.76
N ALA A 29 -22.32 -14.11 9.72
CA ALA A 29 -22.92 -13.37 8.62
C ALA A 29 -22.30 -13.89 7.30
N PRO A 30 -23.11 -14.13 6.25
CA PRO A 30 -22.57 -14.51 4.96
C PRO A 30 -21.62 -13.42 4.48
N ALA A 31 -20.46 -13.83 3.97
CA ALA A 31 -19.53 -12.93 3.30
C ALA A 31 -20.29 -12.14 2.22
N PRO A 32 -20.13 -10.81 2.12
CA PRO A 32 -20.73 -10.05 1.04
C PRO A 32 -20.27 -10.65 -0.30
N ALA A 33 -21.23 -10.93 -1.18
CA ALA A 33 -20.94 -11.40 -2.52
C ALA A 33 -20.09 -10.35 -3.24
N ALA A 34 -18.98 -10.78 -3.83
CA ALA A 34 -18.13 -9.92 -4.65
C ALA A 34 -18.98 -9.25 -5.74
N PRO A 35 -18.89 -7.92 -5.91
CA PRO A 35 -19.60 -7.23 -6.97
C PRO A 35 -19.15 -7.75 -8.34
N ALA A 36 -20.09 -7.86 -9.28
CA ALA A 36 -19.80 -8.29 -10.64
C ALA A 36 -18.80 -7.32 -11.30
N PRO A 37 -17.85 -7.81 -12.13
CA PRO A 37 -16.81 -6.97 -12.71
C PRO A 37 -17.42 -5.90 -13.61
N ALA A 38 -17.27 -4.64 -13.21
CA ALA A 38 -17.61 -3.50 -14.02
C ALA A 38 -16.51 -3.29 -15.07
N THR A 39 -16.76 -3.73 -16.31
CA THR A 39 -15.92 -3.36 -17.45
C THR A 39 -15.97 -1.85 -17.71
N ARG A 40 -14.90 -1.15 -17.32
CA ARG A 40 -14.26 -0.04 -18.05
C ARG A 40 -13.01 0.38 -17.27
N VAL A 41 -11.83 0.05 -17.81
CA VAL A 41 -10.54 0.62 -17.37
C VAL A 41 -10.62 2.13 -17.57
N SER A 42 -10.93 2.88 -16.51
CA SER A 42 -10.69 4.31 -16.48
C SER A 42 -9.21 4.49 -16.20
N THR A 43 -8.44 4.96 -17.17
CA THR A 43 -7.05 5.39 -16.91
C THR A 43 -7.04 6.34 -15.71
N SER A 44 -6.26 6.02 -14.68
CA SER A 44 -6.12 6.85 -13.49
C SER A 44 -5.67 8.27 -13.87
N GLN A 45 -6.03 9.24 -13.03
CA GLN A 45 -5.67 10.65 -13.28
C GLN A 45 -4.15 10.83 -13.32
N VAL A 46 -3.40 10.08 -12.52
CA VAL A 46 -1.93 10.09 -12.50
C VAL A 46 -1.36 9.57 -13.80
N ALA A 47 -1.82 8.41 -14.28
CA ALA A 47 -1.36 7.84 -15.55
C ALA A 47 -1.62 8.76 -16.76
N ALA A 48 -2.74 9.49 -16.76
CA ALA A 48 -3.02 10.49 -17.78
C ALA A 48 -2.06 11.69 -17.74
N ILE A 49 -1.60 12.08 -16.54
CA ILE A 49 -0.62 13.15 -16.35
C ILE A 49 0.76 12.69 -16.84
N GLU A 50 1.21 11.52 -16.40
CA GLU A 50 2.48 10.92 -16.82
C GLU A 50 2.54 10.76 -18.34
N ASP A 51 1.45 10.32 -18.97
CA ASP A 51 1.41 10.15 -20.43
C ASP A 51 1.59 11.47 -21.18
N GLY A 52 0.97 12.54 -20.67
CA GLY A 52 1.17 13.89 -21.19
C GLY A 52 2.62 14.35 -21.08
N VAL A 53 3.28 14.02 -19.97
CA VAL A 53 4.70 14.32 -19.74
C VAL A 53 5.59 13.46 -20.64
N ALA A 54 5.35 12.16 -20.76
CA ALA A 54 6.08 11.25 -21.64
C ALA A 54 6.04 11.71 -23.09
N ARG A 55 4.86 12.13 -23.58
CA ARG A 55 4.73 12.70 -24.92
C ARG A 55 5.49 14.01 -25.10
N THR A 56 5.45 14.88 -24.09
CA THR A 56 6.17 16.17 -24.12
C THR A 56 7.68 15.95 -24.09
N LEU A 57 8.15 15.04 -23.24
CA LEU A 57 9.54 14.62 -23.16
C LEU A 57 10.00 14.06 -24.50
N ALA A 58 9.26 13.12 -25.10
CA ALA A 58 9.58 12.54 -26.39
C ALA A 58 9.78 13.60 -27.48
N ALA A 59 8.85 14.55 -27.60
CA ALA A 59 8.94 15.65 -28.57
C ALA A 59 10.15 16.57 -28.29
N SER A 60 10.49 16.82 -27.02
CA SER A 60 11.64 17.65 -26.64
C SER A 60 12.99 17.01 -27.00
N LEU A 61 13.06 15.69 -27.17
CA LEU A 61 14.27 14.97 -27.61
C LEU A 61 14.64 15.23 -29.08
N THR A 62 13.87 16.02 -29.81
CA THR A 62 14.34 16.60 -31.08
C THR A 62 15.52 17.56 -30.88
N ASP A 63 15.58 18.21 -29.71
CA ASP A 63 16.66 19.11 -29.30
C ASP A 63 17.86 18.31 -28.75
N SER A 64 19.04 18.52 -29.34
CA SER A 64 20.27 17.81 -28.94
C SER A 64 20.73 18.14 -27.52
N ALA A 65 20.47 19.35 -27.02
CA ALA A 65 20.85 19.73 -25.65
C ALA A 65 19.97 19.00 -24.62
N VAL A 66 18.67 18.86 -24.90
CA VAL A 66 17.77 18.06 -24.05
C VAL A 66 18.19 16.59 -24.05
N ARG A 67 18.50 16.01 -25.23
CA ARG A 67 18.99 14.62 -25.33
C ARG A 67 20.28 14.39 -24.54
N GLU A 68 21.25 15.29 -24.67
CA GLU A 68 22.53 15.18 -23.97
C GLU A 68 22.36 15.27 -22.45
N ARG A 69 21.50 16.20 -22.01
CA ARG A 69 21.17 16.38 -20.59
C ARG A 69 20.51 15.13 -20.02
N LEU A 70 19.51 14.58 -20.73
CA LEU A 70 18.81 13.37 -20.30
C LEU A 70 19.74 12.17 -20.24
N ARG A 71 20.58 11.97 -21.26
CA ARG A 71 21.59 10.91 -21.28
C ARG A 71 22.60 11.07 -20.14
N SER A 72 23.01 12.29 -19.81
CA SER A 72 23.93 12.54 -18.70
C SER A 72 23.28 12.29 -17.34
N ALA A 73 22.04 12.74 -17.16
CA ALA A 73 21.31 12.62 -15.90
C ALA A 73 20.98 11.16 -15.54
N THR A 74 20.79 10.30 -16.55
CA THR A 74 20.47 8.87 -16.38
C THR A 74 21.70 7.95 -16.46
N ALA A 75 22.92 8.50 -16.57
CA ALA A 75 24.15 7.69 -16.69
C ALA A 75 24.62 7.01 -15.39
N GLY A 76 24.11 7.48 -14.24
CA GLY A 76 24.50 7.01 -12.90
C GLY A 76 23.47 6.09 -12.27
N ALA A 77 22.69 6.62 -11.31
CA ALA A 77 21.69 5.90 -10.52
C ALA A 77 20.48 5.35 -11.32
N GLY A 78 20.55 5.31 -12.65
CA GLY A 78 19.48 4.83 -13.53
C GLY A 78 18.30 5.78 -13.73
N ALA A 79 18.05 6.68 -12.77
CA ALA A 79 16.91 7.60 -12.76
C ALA A 79 17.29 9.05 -12.45
N ALA A 80 16.46 10.01 -12.89
CA ALA A 80 16.62 11.45 -12.61
C ALA A 80 15.26 12.15 -12.44
N GLU A 81 15.18 13.15 -11.56
CA GLU A 81 14.00 14.03 -11.46
C GLU A 81 13.85 14.86 -12.74
N LEU A 82 12.64 14.90 -13.31
CA LEU A 82 12.38 15.55 -14.59
C LEU A 82 12.39 17.08 -14.50
N ALA A 83 11.88 17.67 -13.42
CA ALA A 83 11.76 19.13 -13.33
C ALA A 83 13.14 19.83 -13.27
N PRO A 84 14.09 19.42 -12.41
CA PRO A 84 15.44 20.00 -12.41
C PRO A 84 16.21 19.75 -13.71
N LEU A 85 16.00 18.58 -14.33
CA LEU A 85 16.58 18.23 -15.62
C LEU A 85 16.10 19.19 -16.72
N ALA A 86 14.78 19.40 -16.79
CA ALA A 86 14.14 20.25 -17.76
C ALA A 86 14.48 21.74 -17.56
N ALA A 87 14.49 22.21 -16.32
CA ALA A 87 14.84 23.59 -15.97
C ALA A 87 16.28 23.95 -16.37
N ALA A 88 17.19 22.98 -16.31
CA ALA A 88 18.58 23.14 -16.74
C ALA A 88 18.79 23.05 -18.26
N ALA A 89 17.78 22.64 -19.03
CA ALA A 89 17.90 22.48 -20.47
C ALA A 89 17.70 23.84 -21.20
N PRO A 90 18.66 24.26 -22.05
CA PRO A 90 18.53 25.50 -22.80
C PRO A 90 17.47 25.38 -23.91
N GLY A 91 17.10 26.53 -24.49
CA GLY A 91 16.23 26.57 -25.67
C GLY A 91 14.72 26.50 -25.36
N GLN A 92 13.92 26.49 -26.42
CA GLN A 92 12.46 26.48 -26.30
C GLN A 92 11.92 25.11 -25.86
N ALA A 93 12.53 24.02 -26.34
CA ALA A 93 12.16 22.66 -25.96
C ALA A 93 12.35 22.42 -24.46
N GLY A 94 13.50 22.82 -23.89
CA GLY A 94 13.76 22.73 -22.46
C GLY A 94 12.77 23.53 -21.60
N ARG A 95 12.50 24.79 -21.98
CA ARG A 95 11.49 25.62 -21.27
C ARG A 95 10.08 25.04 -21.33
N GLY A 96 9.70 24.50 -22.50
CA GLY A 96 8.40 23.84 -22.68
C GLY A 96 8.27 22.60 -21.81
N LEU A 97 9.31 21.76 -21.76
CA LEU A 97 9.36 20.60 -20.88
C LEU A 97 9.30 21.01 -19.41
N ALA A 98 10.06 22.03 -18.99
CA ALA A 98 10.06 22.49 -17.59
C ALA A 98 8.67 22.94 -17.14
N THR A 99 7.98 23.75 -17.97
CA THR A 99 6.61 24.20 -17.67
C THR A 99 5.62 23.03 -17.59
N ALA A 100 5.76 22.04 -18.49
CA ALA A 100 4.91 20.87 -18.49
C ALA A 100 5.13 20.02 -17.24
N THR A 101 6.39 19.75 -16.86
CA THR A 101 6.72 18.96 -15.68
C THR A 101 6.30 19.65 -14.39
N GLU A 102 6.57 20.94 -14.19
CA GLU A 102 6.14 21.67 -12.97
C GLU A 102 4.61 21.71 -12.80
N ARG A 103 3.87 21.74 -13.90
CA ARG A 103 2.40 21.63 -13.87
C ARG A 103 1.98 20.21 -13.50
N ALA A 104 2.65 19.22 -14.08
CA ALA A 104 2.37 17.82 -13.87
C ALA A 104 2.70 17.38 -12.43
N ASP A 105 3.83 17.80 -11.85
CA ASP A 105 4.20 17.56 -10.44
C ASP A 105 3.09 18.01 -9.48
N ARG A 106 2.59 19.25 -9.66
CA ARG A 106 1.47 19.76 -8.85
C ARG A 106 0.17 19.01 -9.08
N ALA A 107 -0.09 18.58 -10.32
CA ALA A 107 -1.29 17.82 -10.65
C ALA A 107 -1.25 16.40 -10.07
N VAL A 108 -0.08 15.75 -10.06
CA VAL A 108 0.16 14.45 -9.41
C VAL A 108 -0.03 14.59 -7.90
N ALA A 109 0.60 15.59 -7.27
CA ALA A 109 0.44 15.85 -5.84
C ALA A 109 -1.05 16.02 -5.47
N ALA A 110 -1.79 16.82 -6.23
CA ALA A 110 -3.23 17.02 -6.02
C ALA A 110 -4.03 15.73 -6.24
N ALA A 111 -3.72 14.95 -7.28
CA ALA A 111 -4.40 13.68 -7.58
C ALA A 111 -4.21 12.66 -6.46
N LYS A 112 -3.00 12.58 -5.88
CA LYS A 112 -2.68 11.71 -4.73
C LYS A 112 -3.14 12.28 -3.38
N GLY A 113 -3.80 13.45 -3.36
CA GLY A 113 -4.26 14.10 -2.13
C GLY A 113 -3.14 14.65 -1.24
N LEU A 114 -1.96 14.85 -1.81
CA LEU A 114 -0.75 15.32 -1.14
C LEU A 114 -0.61 16.85 -1.24
N GLY A 115 0.19 17.42 -0.34
CA GLY A 115 0.62 18.82 -0.42
C GLY A 115 1.69 19.03 -1.50
N ASP A 116 2.22 20.25 -1.60
CA ASP A 116 3.36 20.53 -2.48
C ASP A 116 4.63 19.84 -1.94
N LEU A 117 5.19 18.92 -2.73
CA LEU A 117 6.39 18.14 -2.42
C LEU A 117 7.59 18.53 -3.30
N GLY A 118 7.45 19.56 -4.14
CA GLY A 118 8.41 19.87 -5.20
C GLY A 118 8.36 18.84 -6.34
N PRO A 119 9.50 18.57 -7.02
CA PRO A 119 9.56 17.61 -8.12
C PRO A 119 9.10 16.21 -7.69
N LEU A 120 8.21 15.60 -8.46
CA LEU A 120 7.69 14.25 -8.22
C LEU A 120 7.94 13.34 -9.41
N LEU A 121 7.94 13.86 -10.63
CA LEU A 121 8.15 13.06 -11.83
C LEU A 121 9.63 12.73 -12.02
N ARG A 122 9.89 11.48 -12.33
CA ARG A 122 11.22 10.96 -12.64
C ARG A 122 11.24 10.39 -14.06
N VAL A 123 12.45 10.20 -14.54
CA VAL A 123 12.74 9.51 -15.79
C VAL A 123 13.91 8.58 -15.59
N GLN A 124 13.75 7.36 -16.10
CA GLN A 124 14.78 6.34 -16.03
C GLN A 124 14.88 5.55 -17.33
N LEU A 125 16.01 4.88 -17.55
CA LEU A 125 16.08 3.87 -18.61
C LEU A 125 15.27 2.65 -18.17
N ALA A 126 14.44 2.12 -19.07
CA ALA A 126 13.64 0.93 -18.83
C ALA A 126 14.47 -0.29 -18.41
N ASP A 127 15.70 -0.39 -18.91
CA ASP A 127 16.66 -1.40 -18.49
C ASP A 127 18.10 -0.86 -18.65
N PRO A 128 19.02 -1.11 -17.69
CA PRO A 128 20.40 -0.66 -17.78
C PRO A 128 21.14 -1.13 -19.05
N SER A 129 20.79 -2.29 -19.61
CA SER A 129 21.39 -2.83 -20.84
C SER A 129 21.15 -1.96 -22.07
N MET A 130 20.12 -1.12 -22.06
CA MET A 130 19.81 -0.19 -23.15
C MET A 130 20.82 0.96 -23.26
N ARG A 131 21.65 1.15 -22.23
CA ARG A 131 22.60 2.25 -22.15
C ARG A 131 23.59 2.28 -23.30
N ALA A 132 24.15 1.13 -23.66
CA ALA A 132 25.16 1.04 -24.72
C ALA A 132 24.60 1.50 -26.08
N ALA A 133 23.37 1.11 -26.40
CA ALA A 133 22.70 1.54 -27.62
C ALA A 133 22.39 3.04 -27.61
N LEU A 134 21.95 3.57 -26.47
CA LEU A 134 21.70 5.01 -26.29
C LEU A 134 22.99 5.83 -26.47
N ASP A 135 24.12 5.37 -25.91
CA ASP A 135 25.44 6.01 -26.06
C ASP A 135 25.97 5.95 -27.49
N ALA A 136 25.63 4.89 -28.22
CA ALA A 136 25.90 4.79 -29.66
C ALA A 136 25.00 5.69 -30.52
N GLY A 137 24.08 6.46 -29.90
CA GLY A 137 23.21 7.43 -30.57
C GLY A 137 21.88 6.85 -31.07
N ALA A 138 21.47 5.66 -30.61
CA ALA A 138 20.15 5.14 -30.93
C ALA A 138 19.05 6.09 -30.44
N ALA A 139 18.05 6.34 -31.28
CA ALA A 139 16.91 7.17 -30.93
C ALA A 139 16.03 6.43 -29.89
N PRO A 140 15.84 6.98 -28.68
CA PRO A 140 15.02 6.34 -27.68
C PRO A 140 13.52 6.54 -27.95
N LEU A 141 12.71 5.66 -27.38
CA LEU A 141 11.28 5.91 -27.13
C LEU A 141 11.10 6.44 -25.70
N VAL A 142 9.97 7.09 -25.45
CA VAL A 142 9.54 7.47 -24.09
C VAL A 142 8.20 6.84 -23.80
N ALA A 143 8.10 6.02 -22.77
CA ALA A 143 6.87 5.41 -22.31
C ALA A 143 6.55 5.89 -20.89
N VAL A 144 5.35 5.59 -20.44
CA VAL A 144 4.99 5.61 -19.02
C VAL A 144 5.07 4.19 -18.48
N ALA A 145 5.36 4.03 -17.20
CA ALA A 145 4.91 2.84 -16.48
C ALA A 145 3.39 2.74 -16.70
N ALA A 146 2.87 1.64 -17.27
CA ALA A 146 1.43 1.54 -17.44
C ALA A 146 0.76 1.43 -16.07
N ALA A 147 -0.44 2.01 -15.94
CA ALA A 147 -1.29 1.84 -14.76
C ALA A 147 -1.69 0.38 -14.53
N ASP A 148 -1.91 -0.38 -15.61
CA ASP A 148 -2.35 -1.78 -15.56
C ASP A 148 -1.15 -2.74 -15.54
N ASP A 149 -1.01 -3.49 -14.45
CA ASP A 149 0.04 -4.50 -14.22
C ASP A 149 -0.02 -5.69 -15.17
N HIS A 150 -1.21 -5.97 -15.70
CA HIS A 150 -1.44 -7.04 -16.65
C HIS A 150 -1.45 -6.54 -18.09
N ALA A 151 -1.04 -5.28 -18.32
CA ALA A 151 -0.96 -4.69 -19.64
C ALA A 151 -0.04 -5.53 -20.53
N ARG A 152 -0.62 -6.13 -21.58
CA ARG A 152 0.16 -6.85 -22.62
C ARG A 152 0.94 -5.91 -23.53
N THR A 153 0.61 -4.63 -23.49
CA THR A 153 1.20 -3.62 -24.34
C THR A 153 1.37 -2.29 -23.61
N LEU A 154 2.48 -1.61 -23.85
CA LEU A 154 2.76 -0.25 -23.39
C LEU A 154 2.63 0.73 -24.54
N ARG A 155 2.08 1.91 -24.26
CA ARG A 155 2.18 3.05 -25.16
C ARG A 155 3.50 3.75 -24.93
N ALA A 156 4.24 3.96 -26.01
CA ALA A 156 5.46 4.74 -26.04
C ALA A 156 5.37 5.82 -27.12
N TYR A 157 6.24 6.81 -27.06
CA TYR A 157 6.31 7.91 -28.01
C TYR A 157 7.70 7.98 -28.62
N ASP A 158 7.77 8.11 -29.94
CA ASP A 158 9.01 8.45 -30.62
C ASP A 158 9.32 9.96 -30.52
N THR A 159 10.50 10.36 -30.97
CA THR A 159 10.93 11.76 -30.92
C THR A 159 10.08 12.71 -31.77
N ALA A 160 9.26 12.19 -32.69
CA ALA A 160 8.27 12.97 -33.44
C ALA A 160 6.92 13.08 -32.70
N GLY A 161 6.82 12.54 -31.48
CA GLY A 161 5.60 12.50 -30.67
C GLY A 161 4.57 11.50 -31.20
N ARG A 162 4.96 10.57 -32.09
CA ARG A 162 4.04 9.54 -32.61
C ARG A 162 3.98 8.39 -31.62
N ALA A 163 2.76 7.97 -31.31
CA ALA A 163 2.53 6.80 -30.48
C ALA A 163 3.06 5.53 -31.16
N ARG A 164 3.69 4.68 -30.37
CA ARG A 164 4.18 3.34 -30.68
C ARG A 164 3.61 2.41 -29.61
N THR A 165 3.37 1.17 -30.00
CA THR A 165 2.94 0.12 -29.08
C THR A 165 4.11 -0.83 -28.87
N LEU A 166 4.50 -1.03 -27.62
CA LEU A 166 5.52 -1.97 -27.20
C LEU A 166 4.84 -3.19 -26.58
N GLY A 167 5.33 -4.39 -26.85
CA GLY A 167 4.90 -5.58 -26.12
C GLY A 167 5.58 -5.64 -24.75
N THR A 168 4.89 -6.14 -23.75
CA THR A 168 5.43 -6.26 -22.38
C THR A 168 6.06 -7.61 -22.09
N GLY A 169 5.86 -8.62 -22.94
CA GLY A 169 6.43 -9.97 -22.73
C GLY A 169 7.94 -10.09 -22.92
N SER A 170 8.63 -9.04 -23.37
CA SER A 170 10.09 -9.03 -23.55
C SER A 170 10.63 -7.60 -23.65
N LEU A 171 11.87 -7.38 -23.19
CA LEU A 171 12.55 -6.09 -23.32
C LEU A 171 12.65 -5.64 -24.79
N PRO A 172 12.27 -4.38 -25.10
CA PRO A 172 12.41 -3.83 -26.45
C PRO A 172 13.88 -3.72 -26.88
N GLY A 173 14.18 -4.01 -28.15
CA GLY A 173 15.52 -3.81 -28.72
C GLY A 173 15.88 -2.34 -28.99
N GLN A 174 14.91 -1.44 -28.92
CA GLN A 174 15.11 0.02 -28.99
C GLN A 174 15.15 0.59 -27.57
N PRO A 175 16.10 1.49 -27.23
CA PRO A 175 16.14 2.10 -25.90
C PRO A 175 14.82 2.78 -25.54
N VAL A 176 14.37 2.60 -24.31
CA VAL A 176 13.15 3.21 -23.78
C VAL A 176 13.50 3.98 -22.50
N TYR A 177 13.05 5.22 -22.43
CA TYR A 177 12.93 5.94 -21.18
C TYR A 177 11.53 5.73 -20.62
N LEU A 178 11.43 5.38 -19.33
CA LEU A 178 10.19 5.37 -18.58
C LEU A 178 10.06 6.69 -17.84
N VAL A 179 8.87 7.28 -17.92
CA VAL A 179 8.42 8.37 -17.05
C VAL A 179 7.51 7.75 -16.01
N ASP A 180 7.83 8.03 -14.76
CA ASP A 180 7.13 7.55 -13.57
C ASP A 180 7.13 8.67 -12.51
N ILE A 181 6.48 8.39 -11.38
CA ILE A 181 6.60 9.22 -10.18
C ILE A 181 7.69 8.69 -9.25
N ASP A 182 8.22 9.56 -8.40
CA ASP A 182 9.05 9.21 -7.25
C ASP A 182 8.17 8.57 -6.16
N THR A 183 7.77 7.33 -6.39
CA THR A 183 6.86 6.55 -5.55
C THR A 183 7.34 6.49 -4.10
N GLY A 184 8.63 6.25 -3.86
CA GLY A 184 9.21 6.30 -2.51
C GLY A 184 9.04 7.65 -1.79
N LYS A 185 9.16 8.77 -2.52
CA LYS A 185 8.90 10.11 -1.98
C LYS A 185 7.41 10.35 -1.74
N THR A 186 6.53 9.90 -2.64
CA THR A 186 5.08 10.04 -2.46
C THR A 186 4.53 9.15 -1.36
N LEU A 187 5.08 7.94 -1.19
CA LEU A 187 4.73 7.02 -0.11
C LEU A 187 5.10 7.61 1.24
N ALA A 188 6.32 8.12 1.40
CA ALA A 188 6.74 8.74 2.65
C ALA A 188 5.81 9.91 3.05
N ALA A 189 5.47 10.78 2.09
CA ALA A 189 4.52 11.87 2.32
C ALA A 189 3.09 11.38 2.58
N GLY A 190 2.67 10.33 1.88
CA GLY A 190 1.37 9.68 2.04
C GLY A 190 1.17 9.09 3.43
N ILE A 191 2.16 8.34 3.93
CA ILE A 191 2.16 7.78 5.29
C ILE A 191 2.07 8.89 6.35
N ALA A 192 2.85 9.97 6.19
CA ALA A 192 2.77 11.11 7.10
C ALA A 192 1.39 11.80 7.07
N LEU A 193 0.74 11.84 5.91
CA LEU A 193 -0.64 12.33 5.77
C LEU A 193 -1.64 11.38 6.45
N LEU A 194 -1.54 10.06 6.22
CA LEU A 194 -2.39 9.06 6.89
C LEU A 194 -2.35 9.22 8.41
N GLN A 195 -1.13 9.26 8.97
CA GLN A 195 -0.91 9.43 10.41
C GLN A 195 -1.56 10.73 10.93
N ARG A 196 -1.35 11.86 10.24
CA ARG A 196 -1.96 13.15 10.61
C ARG A 196 -3.49 13.11 10.56
N GLU A 197 -4.06 12.49 9.53
CA GLU A 197 -5.50 12.41 9.35
C GLU A 197 -6.17 11.46 10.36
N PHE A 198 -5.50 10.36 10.72
CA PHE A 198 -5.94 9.51 11.83
C PHE A 198 -5.84 10.25 13.16
N ALA A 199 -4.76 11.00 13.40
CA ALA A 199 -4.59 11.82 14.60
C ALA A 199 -5.69 12.88 14.76
N ALA A 200 -5.99 13.59 13.68
CA ALA A 200 -7.06 14.60 13.66
C ALA A 200 -8.45 14.02 14.00
N ARG A 201 -8.64 12.71 13.81
CA ARG A 201 -9.88 11.98 14.12
C ARG A 201 -9.79 11.18 15.42
N GLY A 202 -8.67 11.25 16.15
CA GLY A 202 -8.44 10.53 17.39
C GLY A 202 -8.27 9.02 17.22
N LEU A 203 -7.73 8.59 16.07
CA LEU A 203 -7.44 7.19 15.73
C LEU A 203 -5.93 6.86 15.80
N ASP A 204 -5.06 7.83 16.10
CA ASP A 204 -3.61 7.62 16.16
C ASP A 204 -3.11 7.17 17.54
N ALA A 205 -1.88 6.67 17.55
CA ALA A 205 -1.05 6.61 18.73
C ALA A 205 -0.20 7.88 18.83
N THR A 206 -0.36 8.63 19.92
CA THR A 206 0.67 9.58 20.34
C THR A 206 1.95 8.80 20.70
N GLY A 207 2.87 8.59 19.76
CA GLY A 207 4.17 7.99 20.13
C GLY A 207 5.14 7.43 19.10
N LEU A 208 4.98 7.57 17.77
CA LEU A 208 6.02 7.11 16.82
C LEU A 208 6.87 8.23 16.17
N ASP A 209 6.48 9.50 16.31
CA ASP A 209 7.31 10.65 15.91
C ASP A 209 7.74 11.48 17.12
N ALA A 210 8.94 11.19 17.63
CA ALA A 210 9.61 12.03 18.62
C ALA A 210 10.97 12.51 18.11
N THR A 211 10.97 13.25 16.99
CA THR A 211 12.05 14.17 16.61
C THR A 211 11.48 15.51 16.14
N GLY A 212 10.73 16.18 17.02
CA GLY A 212 10.24 17.54 16.83
C GLY A 212 10.34 18.34 18.14
N PRO A 213 10.85 19.58 18.16
CA PRO A 213 11.13 20.30 19.41
C PRO A 213 9.91 20.82 20.18
N ASP A 214 8.69 20.73 19.62
CA ASP A 214 7.56 21.55 20.09
C ASP A 214 6.32 20.71 20.45
N ALA A 215 6.42 19.91 21.52
CA ALA A 215 5.25 19.29 22.16
C ALA A 215 5.16 19.73 23.63
N LYS A 216 4.86 21.01 23.87
CA LYS A 216 4.37 21.50 25.16
C LYS A 216 2.84 21.55 25.15
N GLY A 217 2.21 20.57 25.78
CA GLY A 217 0.85 20.73 26.33
C GLY A 217 -0.20 19.79 25.79
N ALA A 218 -0.14 18.51 26.17
CA ALA A 218 -1.32 17.68 26.38
C ALA A 218 -0.93 16.51 27.31
N GLN A 219 -1.21 16.65 28.61
CA GLN A 219 -1.09 15.53 29.54
C GLN A 219 -2.25 14.56 29.27
N ALA A 220 -1.96 13.44 28.63
CA ALA A 220 -2.88 12.31 28.54
C ALA A 220 -2.95 11.58 29.91
N PRO A 221 -4.14 11.30 30.46
CA PRO A 221 -4.27 10.54 31.69
C PRO A 221 -4.19 9.03 31.37
N GLY A 222 -3.25 8.34 32.02
CA GLY A 222 -3.32 6.88 32.20
C GLY A 222 -2.53 6.02 31.22
N ALA A 223 -1.23 6.26 31.07
CA ALA A 223 -0.31 5.15 30.80
C ALA A 223 0.45 4.87 32.09
N ALA A 224 0.39 3.63 32.59
CA ALA A 224 1.52 3.11 33.32
C ALA A 224 2.69 3.09 32.31
N GLN A 225 3.40 4.21 32.19
CA GLN A 225 4.78 4.21 31.74
C GLN A 225 5.49 3.26 32.70
N ALA A 226 5.66 2.01 32.26
CA ALA A 226 6.54 1.09 32.94
C ALA A 226 7.90 1.79 32.99
N ALA A 227 8.36 2.09 34.19
CA ALA A 227 9.70 2.61 34.38
C ALA A 227 10.70 1.64 33.71
N GLY A 228 11.27 2.04 32.56
CA GLY A 228 12.34 1.30 31.88
C GLY A 228 12.10 0.86 30.42
N GLY A 229 10.92 1.02 29.82
CA GLY A 229 10.71 0.67 28.39
C GLY A 229 9.31 0.18 28.02
N TRP A 230 9.16 -0.37 26.80
CA TRP A 230 7.90 -0.88 26.26
C TRP A 230 8.08 -2.15 25.43
N TRP A 231 7.01 -2.95 25.31
CA TRP A 231 7.02 -4.17 24.49
C TRP A 231 6.55 -3.89 23.08
N ALA A 232 7.21 -4.52 22.12
CA ALA A 232 6.98 -4.40 20.70
C ALA A 232 6.85 -5.77 20.03
N THR A 233 6.28 -5.78 18.83
CA THR A 233 6.52 -6.86 17.86
C THR A 233 7.50 -6.34 16.80
N LYS A 234 8.61 -7.05 16.60
CA LYS A 234 9.62 -6.73 15.58
C LYS A 234 9.53 -7.73 14.43
N ILE A 235 9.59 -7.26 13.18
CA ILE A 235 9.75 -8.09 11.99
C ILE A 235 11.25 -8.27 11.73
N SER A 236 11.70 -9.51 11.63
CA SER A 236 13.07 -9.87 11.26
C SER A 236 13.19 -10.45 9.86
N GLY A 237 12.08 -10.90 9.27
CA GLY A 237 12.02 -11.43 7.90
C GLY A 237 10.65 -11.19 7.28
N ILE A 238 10.56 -10.87 6.00
CA ILE A 238 9.30 -10.75 5.27
C ILE A 238 9.52 -11.02 3.78
N GLU A 239 8.55 -11.65 3.14
CA GLU A 239 8.52 -11.95 1.71
C GLU A 239 7.07 -11.87 1.23
N VAL A 240 6.90 -11.37 0.02
CA VAL A 240 5.66 -11.45 -0.76
C VAL A 240 5.98 -12.29 -2.00
N ALA A 241 5.11 -13.24 -2.32
CA ALA A 241 5.32 -14.23 -3.39
C ALA A 241 4.98 -13.67 -4.76
N ASP A 242 4.04 -12.74 -4.82
CA ASP A 242 3.65 -11.98 -6.00
C ASP A 242 3.42 -10.54 -5.55
N ASP A 243 4.33 -9.63 -5.93
CA ASP A 243 4.18 -8.20 -5.70
C ASP A 243 3.26 -7.56 -6.76
N GLU A 244 2.72 -8.36 -7.68
CA GLU A 244 1.81 -7.96 -8.75
C GLU A 244 2.45 -6.96 -9.76
N GLU A 245 3.77 -6.69 -9.69
CA GLU A 245 4.43 -5.68 -10.54
C GLU A 245 5.16 -6.27 -11.77
N PRO A 246 4.85 -5.81 -13.00
CA PRO A 246 5.62 -6.13 -14.19
C PRO A 246 6.88 -5.24 -14.33
N TRP A 247 7.84 -5.65 -15.18
CA TRP A 247 9.15 -4.96 -15.36
C TRP A 247 9.07 -3.45 -15.67
N PHE A 248 7.93 -2.97 -16.13
CA PHE A 248 7.70 -1.59 -16.53
C PHE A 248 7.12 -0.71 -15.42
N LYS A 249 6.81 -1.26 -14.23
CA LYS A 249 6.27 -0.49 -13.09
C LYS A 249 7.34 -0.03 -12.09
N GLY A 250 8.44 -0.76 -11.95
CA GLY A 250 9.56 -0.32 -11.14
C GLY A 250 9.82 -1.29 -9.98
N ALA A 251 9.89 -0.76 -8.77
CA ALA A 251 10.06 -1.52 -7.54
C ALA A 251 8.85 -1.25 -6.66
N ALA A 252 8.29 -2.27 -6.03
CA ALA A 252 7.06 -2.12 -5.27
C ALA A 252 7.22 -1.22 -4.04
N GLU A 253 6.21 -0.40 -3.77
CA GLU A 253 6.14 0.50 -2.61
C GLU A 253 5.16 0.02 -1.55
N MET A 254 5.66 -0.77 -0.61
CA MET A 254 4.83 -1.43 0.39
C MET A 254 4.71 -0.65 1.71
N PHE A 255 3.52 -0.72 2.33
CA PHE A 255 3.27 -0.24 3.69
C PHE A 255 2.20 -1.07 4.39
N SER A 256 2.18 -1.05 5.71
CA SER A 256 1.14 -1.74 6.50
C SER A 256 0.28 -0.79 7.31
N LEU A 257 -1.00 -1.14 7.45
CA LEU A 257 -1.92 -0.59 8.43
C LEU A 257 -2.08 -1.59 9.58
N VAL A 258 -1.53 -1.25 10.74
CA VAL A 258 -1.68 -2.02 11.98
C VAL A 258 -2.85 -1.46 12.75
N THR A 259 -3.83 -2.30 13.10
CA THR A 259 -5.08 -1.85 13.72
C THR A 259 -5.42 -2.61 15.00
N GLY A 260 -6.09 -1.94 15.92
CA GLY A 260 -6.53 -2.53 17.18
C GLY A 260 -7.32 -1.54 18.02
N PHE A 261 -7.46 -1.82 19.32
CA PHE A 261 -8.11 -0.88 20.24
C PHE A 261 -7.06 -0.22 21.13
N GLY A 262 -7.14 1.10 21.23
CA GLY A 262 -6.38 1.94 22.13
C GLY A 262 -6.68 1.69 23.60
N GLN A 263 -5.80 2.18 24.49
CA GLN A 263 -6.02 2.13 25.94
C GLN A 263 -7.34 2.79 26.37
N ASP A 264 -7.83 3.74 25.58
CA ASP A 264 -9.10 4.45 25.74
C ASP A 264 -10.32 3.70 25.16
N GLY A 265 -10.14 2.49 24.64
CA GLY A 265 -11.20 1.66 24.06
C GLY A 265 -11.66 2.11 22.67
N LYS A 266 -11.01 3.11 22.06
CA LYS A 266 -11.27 3.53 20.69
C LYS A 266 -10.43 2.72 19.71
N VAL A 267 -10.92 2.55 18.48
CA VAL A 267 -10.11 1.95 17.42
C VAL A 267 -8.87 2.81 17.14
N ARG A 268 -7.74 2.16 16.85
CA ARG A 268 -6.48 2.77 16.45
C ARG A 268 -5.92 2.18 15.17
N VAL A 269 -5.18 2.99 14.43
CA VAL A 269 -4.45 2.61 13.21
C VAL A 269 -3.05 3.23 13.25
N ASP A 270 -2.01 2.38 13.16
CA ASP A 270 -0.63 2.78 12.94
C ASP A 270 -0.22 2.41 11.51
N SER A 271 0.27 3.39 10.74
CA SER A 271 0.81 3.16 9.40
C SER A 271 2.33 2.98 9.47
N VAL A 272 2.84 1.89 8.90
CA VAL A 272 4.27 1.53 8.90
C VAL A 272 4.76 1.38 7.47
N ALA A 273 5.67 2.25 7.04
CA ALA A 273 6.29 2.15 5.71
C ALA A 273 7.27 0.96 5.65
N MET A 274 7.27 0.23 4.55
CA MET A 274 8.17 -0.91 4.29
C MET A 274 8.90 -0.74 2.94
N PRO A 275 9.67 0.34 2.75
CA PRO A 275 10.27 0.71 1.45
C PRO A 275 11.35 -0.27 0.94
N TYR A 276 11.67 -1.28 1.73
CA TYR A 276 12.61 -2.32 1.36
C TYR A 276 11.92 -3.48 0.61
N LEU A 277 10.60 -3.65 0.74
CA LEU A 277 9.87 -4.78 0.16
C LEU A 277 9.51 -4.45 -1.30
N GLN A 278 10.48 -4.64 -2.19
CA GLN A 278 10.48 -4.11 -3.56
C GLN A 278 10.24 -5.14 -4.66
N TYR A 279 10.50 -6.42 -4.36
CA TYR A 279 10.49 -7.49 -5.36
C TYR A 279 9.83 -8.75 -4.81
N ASP A 280 8.99 -9.37 -5.63
CA ASP A 280 8.43 -10.69 -5.43
C ASP A 280 9.50 -11.76 -5.18
N GLY A 281 9.14 -12.77 -4.39
CA GLY A 281 10.01 -13.90 -4.03
C GLY A 281 11.30 -13.54 -3.28
N THR A 282 11.49 -12.26 -2.92
CA THR A 282 12.67 -11.79 -2.21
C THR A 282 12.42 -11.72 -0.71
N VAL A 283 13.24 -12.43 0.07
CA VAL A 283 13.19 -12.35 1.53
C VAL A 283 14.00 -11.16 2.02
N TYR A 284 13.33 -10.21 2.65
CA TYR A 284 13.94 -9.05 3.28
C TYR A 284 14.10 -9.23 4.77
N TYR A 285 15.15 -8.65 5.36
CA TYR A 285 15.51 -8.80 6.78
C TYR A 285 15.60 -7.44 7.51
N PRO A 286 14.47 -6.74 7.71
CA PRO A 286 14.47 -5.32 8.04
C PRO A 286 14.81 -5.00 9.51
N ASN A 287 14.61 -5.95 10.43
CA ASN A 287 14.71 -5.70 11.89
C ASN A 287 13.87 -4.49 12.35
N GLN A 288 12.70 -4.31 11.75
CA GLN A 288 11.82 -3.14 11.96
C GLN A 288 10.77 -3.43 13.04
N ILE A 289 10.42 -2.42 13.84
CA ILE A 289 9.26 -2.52 14.74
C ILE A 289 7.97 -2.40 13.94
N LEU A 290 7.08 -3.38 14.09
CA LEU A 290 5.76 -3.39 13.47
C LEU A 290 4.67 -2.88 14.41
N VAL A 291 4.71 -3.30 15.68
CA VAL A 291 3.68 -2.96 16.68
C VAL A 291 4.33 -2.41 17.92
N ASN A 292 3.86 -1.26 18.42
CA ASN A 292 4.15 -0.78 19.77
C ASN A 292 2.97 -1.08 20.71
N TRP A 293 3.14 -2.04 21.61
CA TRP A 293 2.06 -2.49 22.50
C TRP A 293 1.69 -1.49 23.60
N SER A 294 2.44 -0.41 23.83
CA SER A 294 1.97 0.66 24.73
C SER A 294 0.70 1.33 24.22
N ASN A 295 0.47 1.26 22.91
CA ASN A 295 -0.62 1.95 22.24
C ASN A 295 -1.93 1.17 22.27
N TYR A 296 -1.89 -0.14 22.59
CA TYR A 296 -3.03 -1.05 22.45
C TYR A 296 -3.50 -1.59 23.80
N LYS A 297 -4.82 -1.56 24.03
CA LYS A 297 -5.49 -2.14 25.20
C LYS A 297 -5.38 -3.66 25.23
N TYR A 298 -5.56 -4.30 24.07
CA TYR A 298 -5.43 -5.74 23.92
C TYR A 298 -4.01 -6.09 23.48
N ASN A 299 -3.52 -7.25 23.92
CA ASN A 299 -2.28 -7.84 23.40
C ASN A 299 -2.49 -8.47 22.01
N LEU A 300 -3.41 -7.93 21.21
CA LEU A 300 -3.79 -8.38 19.87
C LEU A 300 -3.91 -7.15 18.97
N ALA A 301 -3.40 -7.27 17.76
CA ALA A 301 -3.51 -6.30 16.69
C ALA A 301 -3.71 -7.03 15.36
N ASP A 302 -4.25 -6.34 14.38
CA ASP A 302 -4.43 -6.82 13.02
C ASP A 302 -3.47 -6.05 12.12
N VAL A 303 -2.97 -6.70 11.07
CA VAL A 303 -2.05 -6.06 10.11
C VAL A 303 -2.61 -6.26 8.71
N VAL A 304 -2.72 -5.18 7.95
CA VAL A 304 -3.03 -5.20 6.52
C VAL A 304 -1.83 -4.63 5.78
N LEU A 305 -1.23 -5.41 4.89
CA LEU A 305 -0.16 -4.98 3.99
C LEU A 305 -0.78 -4.48 2.68
N MET A 306 -0.29 -3.34 2.23
CA MET A 306 -0.75 -2.57 1.09
C MET A 306 0.45 -2.18 0.24
N GLU A 307 0.19 -1.92 -1.04
CA GLU A 307 1.14 -1.41 -2.03
C GLU A 307 0.64 -0.04 -2.55
N ASP A 308 1.55 0.84 -2.98
CA ASP A 308 1.25 2.06 -3.75
C ASP A 308 1.81 1.93 -5.18
N ASP A 309 0.96 1.76 -6.20
CA ASP A 309 1.33 1.73 -7.64
C ASP A 309 1.60 3.11 -8.23
N GLY A 310 1.46 4.15 -7.42
CA GLY A 310 1.58 5.51 -7.86
C GLY A 310 0.26 6.24 -8.14
N ASP A 311 -0.90 5.60 -8.09
CA ASP A 311 -2.20 6.25 -8.27
C ASP A 311 -2.91 6.58 -6.93
N THR A 312 -2.47 5.95 -5.84
CA THR A 312 -3.07 6.07 -4.50
C THR A 312 -3.34 7.51 -4.07
N ASN A 313 -4.61 7.81 -3.75
CA ASN A 313 -5.00 9.04 -3.04
C ASN A 313 -5.02 8.83 -1.52
N TYR A 314 -3.95 9.27 -0.86
CA TYR A 314 -3.74 9.07 0.57
C TYR A 314 -4.76 9.79 1.46
N LEU A 315 -5.25 10.97 1.05
CA LEU A 315 -6.27 11.68 1.81
C LEU A 315 -7.60 10.91 1.77
N ALA A 316 -7.99 10.44 0.60
CA ALA A 316 -9.20 9.66 0.41
C ALA A 316 -9.11 8.33 1.19
N LEU A 317 -7.96 7.66 1.16
CA LEU A 317 -7.69 6.46 1.95
C LEU A 317 -7.90 6.72 3.46
N ALA A 318 -7.24 7.75 4.01
CA ALA A 318 -7.37 8.08 5.42
C ALA A 318 -8.83 8.35 5.80
N GLN A 319 -9.55 9.09 4.97
CA GLN A 319 -10.95 9.42 5.19
C GLN A 319 -11.85 8.18 5.18
N ALA A 320 -11.64 7.28 4.22
CA ALA A 320 -12.44 6.08 4.07
C ALA A 320 -12.21 5.11 5.24
N VAL A 321 -10.95 4.82 5.57
CA VAL A 321 -10.59 3.96 6.71
C VAL A 321 -11.12 4.56 8.01
N ALA A 322 -10.92 5.87 8.24
CA ALA A 322 -11.42 6.50 9.44
C ALA A 322 -12.95 6.47 9.54
N ALA A 323 -13.66 6.67 8.43
CA ALA A 323 -15.12 6.66 8.41
C ALA A 323 -15.69 5.32 8.86
N VAL A 324 -15.11 4.20 8.44
CA VAL A 324 -15.54 2.86 8.88
C VAL A 324 -15.14 2.60 10.33
N LEU A 325 -13.87 2.87 10.69
CA LEU A 325 -13.36 2.52 12.01
C LEU A 325 -14.01 3.33 13.14
N LEU A 326 -14.42 4.58 12.91
CA LEU A 326 -15.13 5.40 13.89
C LEU A 326 -16.54 4.86 14.25
N THR A 327 -17.08 3.92 13.46
CA THR A 327 -18.36 3.27 13.77
C THR A 327 -18.21 2.09 14.74
N ILE A 328 -16.98 1.61 14.94
CA ILE A 328 -16.69 0.43 15.74
C ILE A 328 -16.37 0.87 17.17
N ALA A 329 -17.11 0.34 18.13
CA ALA A 329 -16.89 0.55 19.55
C ALA A 329 -16.42 -0.74 20.21
N ASP A 330 -15.53 -0.61 21.18
CA ASP A 330 -15.10 -1.72 22.03
C ASP A 330 -16.27 -2.24 22.89
N GLN A 331 -16.58 -3.53 22.76
CA GLN A 331 -17.65 -4.21 23.50
C GLN A 331 -17.13 -5.07 24.66
N GLY A 332 -15.88 -4.87 25.08
CA GLY A 332 -15.23 -5.64 26.15
C GLY A 332 -14.49 -6.88 25.66
N ALA A 333 -14.43 -7.12 24.34
CA ALA A 333 -13.68 -8.20 23.71
C ALA A 333 -12.99 -7.70 22.43
N TYR A 334 -11.84 -8.29 22.10
CA TYR A 334 -11.15 -7.97 20.85
C TYR A 334 -11.98 -8.46 19.65
N ILE A 335 -12.23 -7.54 18.71
CA ILE A 335 -12.90 -7.82 17.45
C ILE A 335 -11.88 -7.52 16.34
N PRO A 336 -11.58 -8.48 15.45
CA PRO A 336 -10.70 -8.21 14.31
C PRO A 336 -11.24 -7.10 13.42
N LEU A 337 -10.37 -6.18 13.06
CA LEU A 337 -10.60 -4.97 12.28
C LEU A 337 -10.13 -5.08 10.82
N VAL A 338 -9.35 -6.12 10.44
CA VAL A 338 -8.92 -6.32 9.03
C VAL A 338 -10.09 -6.14 8.07
N ASN A 339 -11.19 -6.88 8.28
CA ASN A 339 -12.34 -6.83 7.36
C ASN A 339 -13.00 -5.45 7.29
N ALA A 340 -12.94 -4.66 8.37
CA ALA A 340 -13.44 -3.29 8.38
C ALA A 340 -12.54 -2.35 7.57
N VAL A 341 -11.22 -2.50 7.69
CA VAL A 341 -10.25 -1.78 6.87
C VAL A 341 -10.43 -2.12 5.39
N LEU A 342 -10.49 -3.41 5.06
CA LEU A 342 -10.70 -3.89 3.69
C LEU A 342 -12.02 -3.35 3.13
N ALA A 343 -13.13 -3.42 3.88
CA ALA A 343 -14.42 -2.89 3.44
C ALA A 343 -14.43 -1.36 3.25
N ALA A 344 -13.47 -0.63 3.81
CA ALA A 344 -13.33 0.81 3.62
C ALA A 344 -12.62 1.18 2.31
N LEU A 345 -11.87 0.25 1.71
CA LEU A 345 -11.11 0.51 0.49
C LEU A 345 -12.08 0.67 -0.70
N PRO A 346 -11.92 1.72 -1.54
CA PRO A 346 -12.71 1.90 -2.75
C PRO A 346 -12.69 0.66 -3.64
N SER A 347 -13.77 0.39 -4.39
CA SER A 347 -13.83 -0.79 -5.27
C SER A 347 -12.76 -0.82 -6.37
N SER A 348 -12.23 0.34 -6.75
CA SER A 348 -11.12 0.42 -7.71
C SER A 348 -9.83 -0.16 -7.12
N TRP A 349 -9.67 -0.10 -5.79
CA TRP A 349 -8.58 -0.74 -5.02
C TRP A 349 -8.86 -2.21 -4.75
N TRP A 350 -9.60 -2.84 -5.65
CA TRP A 350 -9.73 -4.28 -5.74
C TRP A 350 -9.63 -4.77 -7.20
N THR A 351 -9.35 -3.86 -8.13
CA THR A 351 -9.40 -4.10 -9.57
C THR A 351 -8.31 -3.29 -10.27
N ASP A 352 -7.20 -3.94 -10.62
CA ASP A 352 -6.14 -3.45 -11.52
C ASP A 352 -5.35 -2.18 -11.08
N ASP A 353 -5.59 -1.62 -9.88
CA ASP A 353 -4.84 -0.50 -9.28
C ASP A 353 -4.60 -0.88 -7.78
N PRO A 354 -3.37 -1.12 -7.31
CA PRO A 354 -2.97 -2.06 -6.30
C PRO A 354 -3.59 -1.83 -4.93
N ASP A 355 -3.49 -2.93 -4.25
CA ASP A 355 -4.62 -3.64 -3.74
C ASP A 355 -4.05 -4.33 -2.51
N TYR A 356 -4.90 -4.49 -1.52
CA TYR A 356 -4.67 -5.42 -0.42
C TYR A 356 -3.70 -6.59 -0.76
N VAL A 357 -2.45 -6.52 -0.28
CA VAL A 357 -1.41 -7.49 -0.62
C VAL A 357 -1.52 -8.72 0.26
N GLU A 358 -1.66 -8.50 1.57
CA GLU A 358 -1.73 -9.56 2.56
C GLU A 358 -2.35 -9.04 3.88
N SER A 359 -2.86 -9.93 4.72
CA SER A 359 -3.24 -9.60 6.10
C SER A 359 -2.86 -10.67 7.11
N TRP A 360 -2.67 -10.24 8.35
CA TRP A 360 -2.52 -11.09 9.52
C TRP A 360 -3.54 -10.68 10.57
N TYR A 361 -4.43 -11.61 10.90
CA TYR A 361 -5.45 -11.43 11.91
C TYR A 361 -4.89 -11.79 13.29
N THR A 362 -5.24 -11.03 14.32
CA THR A 362 -4.98 -11.32 15.72
C THR A 362 -3.50 -11.58 16.03
N LEU A 363 -2.59 -10.81 15.43
CA LEU A 363 -1.19 -10.80 15.79
C LEU A 363 -1.06 -10.47 17.28
N ALA A 364 -0.60 -11.43 18.08
CA ALA A 364 -0.44 -11.26 19.51
C ALA A 364 0.92 -10.65 19.89
N ARG A 365 0.99 -9.98 21.05
CA ARG A 365 2.28 -9.49 21.62
C ARG A 365 3.32 -10.59 21.81
N THR A 366 2.87 -11.82 22.06
CA THR A 366 3.73 -12.99 22.24
C THR A 366 3.98 -13.77 20.96
N SER A 367 3.48 -13.30 19.81
CA SER A 367 3.71 -13.96 18.52
C SER A 367 5.19 -14.03 18.22
N SER A 368 5.63 -15.18 17.74
CA SER A 368 7.03 -15.42 17.39
C SER A 368 7.13 -16.41 16.25
N GLY A 369 8.25 -16.35 15.51
CA GLY A 369 8.50 -17.22 14.37
C GLY A 369 7.78 -16.75 13.11
N ARG A 370 7.72 -17.65 12.12
CA ARG A 370 7.12 -17.37 10.81
C ARG A 370 5.59 -17.48 10.88
N LEU A 371 4.92 -16.43 10.41
CA LEU A 371 3.48 -16.32 10.28
C LEU A 371 3.14 -16.14 8.80
N ASN A 372 2.35 -17.06 8.26
CA ASN A 372 1.79 -16.91 6.91
C ASN A 372 0.60 -15.96 6.98
N GLY A 373 0.43 -15.14 5.95
CA GLY A 373 -0.73 -14.29 5.84
C GLY A 373 -1.98 -15.03 5.38
N ALA A 374 -3.12 -14.36 5.50
CA ALA A 374 -4.44 -14.93 5.26
C ALA A 374 -4.80 -15.10 3.76
N ARG A 375 -4.30 -14.22 2.88
CA ARG A 375 -4.41 -14.35 1.42
C ARG A 375 -3.49 -15.47 0.91
N GLY A 376 -2.44 -15.78 1.65
CA GLY A 376 -1.43 -16.78 1.27
C GLY A 376 -0.46 -16.24 0.23
N ASN A 377 -0.38 -14.92 0.06
CA ASN A 377 0.54 -14.24 -0.84
C ASN A 377 1.86 -13.89 -0.14
N GLY A 378 1.91 -13.86 1.19
CA GLY A 378 3.14 -13.51 1.89
C GLY A 378 3.31 -14.18 3.26
N TRP A 379 4.49 -13.96 3.84
CA TRP A 379 4.79 -14.36 5.21
C TRP A 379 5.72 -13.35 5.88
N MET A 380 5.65 -13.26 7.21
CA MET A 380 6.61 -12.52 8.02
C MET A 380 7.14 -13.37 9.17
N THR A 381 8.40 -13.18 9.55
CA THR A 381 8.98 -13.69 10.79
C THR A 381 8.98 -12.56 11.82
N VAL A 382 8.34 -12.82 12.95
CA VAL A 382 8.20 -11.86 14.04
C VAL A 382 8.82 -12.37 15.33
N GLU A 383 9.16 -11.45 16.22
CA GLU A 383 9.51 -11.76 17.59
C GLU A 383 9.05 -10.66 18.57
N PRO A 384 8.73 -11.02 19.82
CA PRO A 384 8.54 -10.04 20.88
C PRO A 384 9.86 -9.33 21.15
N TYR A 385 9.83 -8.00 21.20
CA TYR A 385 11.02 -7.18 21.44
C TYR A 385 10.76 -6.15 22.54
N PHE A 386 11.66 -6.05 23.52
CA PHE A 386 11.56 -5.03 24.56
C PHE A 386 12.43 -3.83 24.18
N VAL A 387 11.81 -2.67 24.00
CA VAL A 387 12.48 -1.41 23.72
C VAL A 387 12.77 -0.72 25.05
N GLN A 388 14.05 -0.70 25.44
CA GLN A 388 14.49 -0.04 26.67
C GLN A 388 14.53 1.48 26.52
N GLN A 389 14.07 2.19 27.54
CA GLN A 389 14.22 3.65 27.65
C GLN A 389 15.46 3.96 28.50
N PHE A 390 16.31 4.89 28.04
CA PHE A 390 17.53 5.33 28.74
C PHE A 390 17.39 6.75 29.28
#